data_AF-A0A928TSC1-F1
#
_entry.id   AF-A0A928TSC1-F1
#
_cell.length_a   1.000
_cell.length_b   1.000
_cell.length_c   1.000
_cell.angle_alpha   90.00
_cell.angle_beta   90.00
_cell.angle_gamma   90.00
#
_symmetry.space_group_name_H-M   'P 1'
#
loop_
_entity.id
_entity.type
_entity.pdbx_description
1 polymer ?
#
loop_
_entity_poly.entity_id
_entity_poly.type
_entity_poly.pdbx_seq_one_letter_code
_entity_poly.pdbx_strand_id
1 'polypeptide(L)'
;MKIIVPFITLTALFFGMLPAHAGGCYVDPVIEYSGSGSITSAVFLRDEACMDGSIVLGTVPSGASVSIIGFTDGWYRIEWNGARGWIGMQFAKNDASKTGKIWASYREYMDTLPSIKPGTSSPVSTPYTSDPTMLSRTRGYILLQVQSHGEAWYVDPVTEKRYYMKDGPTAYQMMRSFGLGVSEKDYAAMAGGNWTIKNRLRGRIILRVQEHGEAYYVHPHTLEMHYLKNGDEAYRVMRLYSLGITNADLGSIAEATIPLK
;
A
#
# COMPACT_ATOMS: atom_id res chain seq x y z
N MET A 1 39.51 -48.46 -63.31
CA MET A 1 38.73 -47.21 -63.17
C MET A 1 37.75 -47.43 -62.02
N LYS A 2 38.04 -46.92 -60.81
CA LYS A 2 37.20 -47.15 -59.62
C LYS A 2 36.18 -46.01 -59.51
N ILE A 3 34.90 -46.37 -59.55
CA ILE A 3 33.75 -45.45 -59.47
C ILE A 3 33.55 -45.09 -58.00
N ILE A 4 33.65 -43.80 -57.69
CA ILE A 4 33.42 -43.23 -56.36
C ILE A 4 31.99 -42.67 -56.34
N VAL A 5 31.12 -43.25 -55.49
CA VAL A 5 29.76 -42.77 -55.26
C VAL A 5 29.80 -41.80 -54.07
N PRO A 6 29.32 -40.55 -54.17
CA PRO A 6 29.32 -39.64 -53.03
C PRO A 6 28.11 -39.92 -52.14
N PHE A 7 28.39 -40.08 -50.85
CA PHE A 7 27.42 -40.27 -49.78
C PHE A 7 26.78 -38.90 -49.47
N ILE A 8 25.53 -38.70 -49.89
CA ILE A 8 24.76 -37.49 -49.59
C ILE A 8 24.23 -37.61 -48.16
N THR A 9 24.84 -36.88 -47.23
CA THR A 9 24.35 -36.76 -45.85
C THR A 9 23.16 -35.81 -45.80
N LEU A 10 21.96 -36.40 -45.71
CA LEU A 10 20.71 -35.69 -45.49
C LEU A 10 20.72 -35.11 -44.06
N THR A 11 21.12 -33.85 -43.94
CA THR A 11 21.04 -33.09 -42.70
C THR A 11 19.58 -32.73 -42.47
N ALA A 12 18.93 -33.43 -41.54
CA ALA A 12 17.60 -33.06 -41.06
C ALA A 12 17.69 -31.67 -40.43
N LEU A 13 17.18 -30.66 -41.13
CA LEU A 13 16.83 -29.37 -40.56
C LEU A 13 15.73 -29.61 -39.52
N PHE A 14 16.16 -29.87 -38.28
CA PHE A 14 15.33 -29.58 -37.12
C PHE A 14 15.10 -28.08 -37.15
N PHE A 15 13.98 -27.68 -37.76
CA PHE A 15 13.37 -26.39 -37.51
C PHE A 15 12.91 -26.46 -36.05
N GLY A 16 13.85 -26.20 -35.14
CA GLY A 16 13.52 -25.93 -33.75
C GLY A 16 12.50 -24.80 -33.82
N MET A 17 11.27 -25.09 -33.42
CA MET A 17 10.35 -24.08 -32.97
C MET A 17 11.13 -23.29 -31.92
N LEU A 18 11.69 -22.16 -32.33
CA LEU A 18 12.13 -21.15 -31.39
C LEU A 18 10.90 -20.91 -30.52
N PRO A 19 11.00 -21.11 -29.20
CA PRO A 19 9.90 -20.70 -28.34
C PRO A 19 9.62 -19.25 -28.69
N ALA A 20 8.37 -18.95 -29.02
CA ALA A 20 7.91 -17.58 -29.12
C ALA A 20 8.24 -16.96 -27.76
N HIS A 21 9.34 -16.23 -27.69
CA HIS A 21 9.68 -15.46 -26.53
C HIS A 21 8.59 -14.42 -26.47
N ALA A 22 7.64 -14.59 -25.54
CA ALA A 22 6.74 -13.52 -25.16
C ALA A 22 7.62 -12.29 -24.97
N GLY A 23 7.29 -11.19 -25.67
CA GLY A 23 8.09 -9.98 -25.69
C GLY A 23 8.55 -9.64 -24.28
N GLY A 24 9.82 -9.24 -24.15
CA GLY A 24 10.33 -8.80 -22.86
C GLY A 24 9.46 -7.69 -22.30
N CYS A 25 9.26 -7.66 -20.99
CA CYS A 25 8.54 -6.57 -20.36
C CYS A 25 9.16 -5.22 -20.75
N TYR A 26 8.32 -4.18 -20.91
CA TYR A 26 8.74 -2.80 -21.17
C TYR A 26 9.32 -2.53 -22.57
N VAL A 27 9.21 -3.48 -23.51
CA VAL A 27 9.74 -3.34 -24.86
C VAL A 27 8.77 -2.57 -25.76
N ASP A 28 7.46 -2.76 -25.58
CA ASP A 28 6.47 -2.09 -26.41
C ASP A 28 6.11 -0.69 -25.89
N PRO A 29 5.75 0.24 -26.81
CA PRO A 29 5.26 1.55 -26.42
C PRO A 29 3.84 1.45 -25.83
N VAL A 30 3.52 2.35 -24.90
CA VAL A 30 2.18 2.42 -24.32
C VAL A 30 1.23 3.12 -25.29
N ILE A 31 0.17 2.43 -25.69
CA ILE A 31 -0.91 2.98 -26.51
C ILE A 31 -1.97 3.56 -25.56
N GLU A 32 -2.36 4.81 -25.77
CA GLU A 32 -3.37 5.46 -24.93
C GLU A 32 -4.80 5.04 -25.33
N TYR A 33 -5.60 4.75 -24.31
CA TYR A 33 -7.01 4.39 -24.44
C TYR A 33 -7.85 5.41 -23.67
N SER A 34 -9.12 5.53 -24.06
CA SER A 34 -10.11 6.29 -23.31
C SER A 34 -11.44 5.57 -23.36
N GLY A 35 -11.97 5.28 -22.16
CA GLY A 35 -13.25 4.63 -21.98
C GLY A 35 -13.26 3.70 -20.78
N SER A 36 -14.31 2.90 -20.69
CA SER A 36 -14.52 1.97 -19.58
C SER A 36 -14.29 0.51 -19.99
N GLY A 37 -14.10 -0.34 -19.00
CA GLY A 37 -14.20 -1.78 -19.13
C GLY A 37 -14.82 -2.40 -17.89
N SER A 38 -15.03 -3.71 -17.92
CA SER A 38 -15.52 -4.49 -16.78
C SER A 38 -14.61 -5.68 -16.51
N ILE A 39 -14.28 -5.92 -15.24
CA ILE A 39 -13.46 -7.06 -14.83
C ILE A 39 -14.29 -8.34 -14.88
N THR A 40 -13.82 -9.35 -15.61
CA THR A 40 -14.54 -10.62 -15.79
C THR A 40 -14.25 -11.61 -14.66
N SER A 41 -13.02 -11.61 -14.13
CA SER A 41 -12.61 -12.41 -12.98
C SER A 41 -11.70 -11.58 -12.08
N ALA A 42 -11.78 -11.80 -10.76
CA ALA A 42 -10.98 -11.05 -9.80
C ALA A 42 -9.49 -11.12 -10.17
N VAL A 43 -8.82 -9.97 -10.19
CA VAL A 43 -7.47 -9.83 -10.74
C VAL A 43 -6.60 -8.97 -9.83
N PHE A 44 -5.31 -9.29 -9.78
CA PHE A 44 -4.33 -8.47 -9.08
C PHE A 44 -3.97 -7.24 -9.89
N LEU A 45 -4.14 -6.07 -9.27
CA LEU A 45 -3.65 -4.80 -9.77
C LEU A 45 -2.16 -4.69 -9.47
N ARG A 46 -1.33 -4.50 -10.49
CA ARG A 46 0.13 -4.42 -10.35
C ARG A 46 0.65 -3.02 -10.61
N ASP A 47 1.80 -2.71 -10.04
CA ASP A 47 2.49 -1.44 -10.28
C ASP A 47 3.13 -1.36 -11.66
N GLU A 48 3.46 -2.49 -12.28
CA GLU A 48 4.09 -2.57 -13.58
C GLU A 48 3.43 -3.59 -14.52
N ALA A 49 3.57 -3.38 -15.84
CA ALA A 49 3.06 -4.25 -16.90
C ALA A 49 3.91 -5.52 -17.09
N CYS A 50 4.22 -6.22 -16.01
CA CYS A 50 5.05 -7.41 -16.03
C CYS A 50 4.60 -8.41 -14.97
N MET A 51 4.80 -9.71 -15.20
CA MET A 51 4.54 -10.74 -14.18
C MET A 51 5.67 -10.82 -13.15
N ASP A 52 6.91 -10.80 -13.64
CA ASP A 52 8.12 -10.92 -12.81
C ASP A 52 8.62 -9.52 -12.42
N GLY A 53 8.99 -9.35 -11.15
CA GLY A 53 9.52 -8.08 -10.63
C GLY A 53 8.48 -7.02 -10.26
N SER A 54 7.21 -7.18 -10.66
CA SER A 54 6.13 -6.25 -10.28
C SER A 54 5.52 -6.55 -8.90
N ILE A 55 5.10 -5.49 -8.22
CA ILE A 55 4.46 -5.52 -6.91
C ILE A 55 2.94 -5.51 -7.11
N VAL A 56 2.25 -6.40 -6.38
CA VAL A 56 0.78 -6.39 -6.31
C VAL A 56 0.34 -5.24 -5.41
N LEU A 57 -0.36 -4.28 -6.01
CA LEU A 57 -0.92 -3.11 -5.35
C LEU A 57 -2.24 -3.43 -4.64
N GLY A 58 -3.04 -4.35 -5.20
CA GLY A 58 -4.29 -4.80 -4.60
C GLY A 58 -5.05 -5.76 -5.50
N THR A 59 -6.31 -6.02 -5.17
CA THR A 59 -7.18 -6.94 -5.92
C THR A 59 -8.43 -6.20 -6.40
N VAL A 60 -8.70 -6.27 -7.70
CA VAL A 60 -9.93 -5.74 -8.29
C VAL A 60 -10.95 -6.88 -8.36
N PRO A 61 -12.15 -6.73 -7.76
CA PRO A 61 -13.15 -7.79 -7.76
C PRO A 61 -13.77 -8.01 -9.16
N SER A 62 -14.25 -9.22 -9.40
CA SER A 62 -15.05 -9.52 -10.61
C SER A 62 -16.31 -8.65 -10.64
N GLY A 63 -16.69 -8.21 -11.85
CA GLY A 63 -17.81 -7.31 -12.09
C GLY A 63 -17.50 -5.82 -11.87
N ALA A 64 -16.31 -5.47 -11.37
CA ALA A 64 -15.92 -4.08 -11.19
C ALA A 64 -15.85 -3.34 -12.53
N SER A 65 -16.46 -2.15 -12.60
CA SER A 65 -16.26 -1.22 -13.70
C SER A 65 -15.00 -0.40 -13.47
N VAL A 66 -14.15 -0.31 -14.49
CA VAL A 66 -12.83 0.34 -14.43
C VAL A 66 -12.65 1.28 -15.63
N SER A 67 -11.84 2.32 -15.50
CA SER A 67 -11.43 3.14 -16.65
C SER A 67 -10.16 2.56 -17.26
N ILE A 68 -10.16 2.30 -18.57
CA ILE A 68 -8.97 1.80 -19.28
C ILE A 68 -8.31 2.98 -19.96
N ILE A 69 -7.09 3.29 -19.55
CA ILE A 69 -6.37 4.51 -19.98
C ILE A 69 -5.14 4.19 -20.84
N GLY A 70 -4.72 2.93 -20.90
CA GLY A 70 -3.57 2.54 -21.70
C GLY A 70 -3.47 1.04 -21.91
N PHE A 71 -2.61 0.64 -22.84
CA PHE A 71 -2.31 -0.75 -23.15
C PHE A 71 -0.85 -0.91 -23.58
N THR A 72 -0.19 -1.95 -23.08
CA THR A 72 1.14 -2.39 -23.52
C THR A 72 1.32 -3.86 -23.20
N ASP A 73 2.03 -4.63 -24.04
CA ASP A 73 2.48 -5.99 -23.71
C ASP A 73 1.39 -6.96 -23.18
N GLY A 74 0.14 -6.81 -23.62
CA GLY A 74 -0.99 -7.62 -23.12
C GLY A 74 -1.55 -7.18 -21.76
N TRP A 75 -1.17 -6.01 -21.28
CA TRP A 75 -1.66 -5.39 -20.05
C TRP A 75 -2.53 -4.18 -20.36
N TYR A 76 -3.66 -4.08 -19.68
CA TYR A 76 -4.41 -2.84 -19.60
C TYR A 76 -3.93 -2.02 -18.41
N ARG A 77 -3.67 -0.74 -18.65
CA ARG A 77 -3.59 0.27 -17.60
C ARG A 77 -5.00 0.66 -17.22
N ILE A 78 -5.32 0.52 -15.94
CA ILE A 78 -6.63 0.89 -15.42
C ILE A 78 -6.55 1.92 -14.30
N GLU A 79 -7.63 2.68 -14.19
CA GLU A 79 -7.97 3.44 -12.99
C GLU A 79 -9.24 2.86 -12.38
N TRP A 80 -9.18 2.61 -11.08
CA TRP A 80 -10.29 2.02 -10.34
C TRP A 80 -10.22 2.45 -8.87
N ASN A 81 -11.28 3.09 -8.37
CA ASN A 81 -11.39 3.54 -6.99
C ASN A 81 -10.16 4.33 -6.49
N GLY A 82 -9.66 5.25 -7.33
CA GLY A 82 -8.47 6.07 -7.03
C GLY A 82 -7.14 5.32 -7.10
N ALA A 83 -7.15 4.02 -7.37
CA ALA A 83 -5.97 3.24 -7.72
C ALA A 83 -5.66 3.37 -9.20
N ARG A 84 -4.39 3.24 -9.55
CA ARG A 84 -3.91 3.14 -10.92
C ARG A 84 -2.88 2.04 -11.00
N GLY A 85 -3.09 1.10 -11.91
CA GLY A 85 -2.17 -0.02 -12.06
C GLY A 85 -2.41 -0.77 -13.35
N TRP A 86 -1.68 -1.87 -13.50
CA TRP A 86 -1.74 -2.75 -14.65
C TRP A 86 -2.48 -4.04 -14.30
N ILE A 87 -3.33 -4.49 -15.21
CA ILE A 87 -4.00 -5.80 -15.15
C ILE A 87 -3.81 -6.54 -16.48
N GLY A 88 -3.75 -7.87 -16.42
CA GLY A 88 -3.68 -8.67 -17.65
C GLY A 88 -4.95 -8.52 -18.47
N MET A 89 -4.82 -8.38 -19.79
CA MET A 89 -5.96 -8.14 -20.68
C MET A 89 -7.01 -9.24 -20.62
N GLN A 90 -6.63 -10.48 -20.32
CA GLN A 90 -7.57 -11.60 -20.23
C GLN A 90 -8.60 -11.48 -19.10
N PHE A 91 -8.37 -10.57 -18.13
CA PHE A 91 -9.25 -10.37 -16.98
C PHE A 91 -10.22 -9.20 -17.14
N ALA A 92 -10.18 -8.50 -18.27
CA ALA A 92 -11.04 -7.35 -18.53
C ALA A 92 -11.77 -7.50 -19.86
N LYS A 93 -13.06 -7.20 -19.85
CA LYS A 93 -13.80 -6.84 -21.05
C LYS A 93 -13.57 -5.37 -21.32
N ASN A 94 -12.97 -5.05 -22.46
CA ASN A 94 -12.60 -3.70 -22.84
C ASN A 94 -13.68 -3.07 -23.74
N ASP A 95 -14.32 -1.99 -23.27
CA ASP A 95 -15.24 -1.16 -24.06
C ASP A 95 -14.61 0.22 -24.38
N ALA A 96 -13.32 0.41 -24.09
CA ALA A 96 -12.55 1.63 -24.33
C ALA A 96 -11.94 1.66 -25.74
N SER A 97 -11.79 2.87 -26.28
CA SER A 97 -11.27 3.11 -27.63
C SER A 97 -9.85 3.68 -27.61
N LYS A 98 -9.05 3.37 -28.63
CA LYS A 98 -7.72 3.97 -28.82
C LYS A 98 -7.86 5.46 -29.13
N THR A 99 -7.07 6.31 -28.48
CA THR A 99 -7.12 7.77 -28.71
C THR A 99 -6.26 8.23 -29.89
N GLY A 100 -5.40 7.35 -30.42
CA GLY A 100 -4.44 7.66 -31.48
C GLY A 100 -3.09 8.16 -30.96
N LYS A 101 -2.95 8.41 -29.66
CA LYS A 101 -1.68 8.76 -29.02
C LYS A 101 -0.89 7.51 -28.64
N ILE A 102 0.40 7.53 -28.99
CA ILE A 102 1.39 6.51 -28.64
C ILE A 102 2.50 7.21 -27.87
N TRP A 103 2.82 6.71 -26.68
CA TRP A 103 3.88 7.26 -25.84
C TRP A 103 5.25 6.80 -26.34
N ALA A 104 6.26 7.67 -26.28
CA ALA A 104 7.57 7.37 -26.88
C ALA A 104 8.33 6.26 -26.14
N SER A 105 8.03 6.05 -24.84
CA SER A 105 8.54 4.91 -24.07
C SER A 105 7.64 4.55 -22.88
N TYR A 106 7.76 3.32 -22.40
CA TYR A 106 7.12 2.88 -21.14
C TYR A 106 7.56 3.74 -19.94
N ARG A 107 8.83 4.11 -19.85
CA ARG A 107 9.38 4.93 -18.75
C ARG A 107 8.72 6.31 -18.71
N GLU A 108 8.65 6.99 -19.85
CA GLU A 108 8.01 8.31 -19.94
C GLU A 108 6.52 8.25 -19.54
N TYR A 109 5.82 7.19 -19.95
CA TYR A 109 4.45 6.95 -19.53
C TYR A 109 4.34 6.79 -18.00
N MET A 110 5.22 6.01 -17.41
CA MET A 110 5.19 5.74 -15.96
C MET A 110 5.62 6.96 -15.11
N ASP A 111 6.51 7.81 -15.63
CA ASP A 111 6.88 9.07 -14.98
C ASP A 111 5.72 10.07 -14.97
N THR A 112 4.91 10.09 -16.03
CA THR A 112 3.74 10.99 -16.13
C THR A 112 2.50 10.46 -15.42
N LEU A 113 2.28 9.14 -15.47
CA LEU A 113 1.12 8.46 -14.88
C LEU A 113 1.57 7.29 -13.99
N PRO A 114 2.21 7.58 -12.83
CA PRO A 114 2.73 6.54 -11.94
C PRO A 114 1.59 5.67 -11.38
N SER A 115 1.95 4.47 -10.93
CA SER A 115 1.01 3.55 -10.30
C SER A 115 0.62 4.00 -8.90
N ILE A 116 -0.63 3.79 -8.58
CA ILE A 116 -1.28 4.27 -7.37
C ILE A 116 -1.96 3.06 -6.72
N LYS A 117 -1.57 2.71 -5.49
CA LYS A 117 -2.20 1.61 -4.76
C LYS A 117 -3.68 1.95 -4.49
N PRO A 118 -4.60 0.97 -4.50
CA PRO A 118 -5.94 1.18 -3.94
C PRO A 118 -5.80 1.66 -2.49
N GLY A 119 -6.29 2.88 -2.23
CA GLY A 119 -6.07 3.56 -0.96
C GLY A 119 -4.95 4.62 -0.96
N THR A 120 -4.32 4.93 -2.09
CA THR A 120 -3.37 6.05 -2.22
C THR A 120 -3.93 7.15 -3.12
N SER A 121 -5.08 7.72 -2.78
CA SER A 121 -5.35 9.08 -3.25
C SER A 121 -4.43 10.02 -2.46
N SER A 122 -3.25 10.33 -2.98
CA SER A 122 -2.57 11.58 -2.60
C SER A 122 -3.45 12.74 -3.12
N PRO A 123 -3.60 13.81 -2.34
CA PRO A 123 -4.89 14.44 -2.08
C PRO A 123 -5.36 15.30 -3.25
N VAL A 124 -6.56 15.01 -3.75
CA VAL A 124 -7.43 16.11 -4.18
C VAL A 124 -7.88 16.79 -2.90
N SER A 125 -7.36 18.00 -2.69
CA SER A 125 -7.73 18.92 -1.63
C SER A 125 -9.17 19.40 -1.79
N THR A 126 -10.11 18.55 -1.43
CA THR A 126 -11.35 19.01 -0.78
C THR A 126 -11.14 18.91 0.73
N PRO A 127 -11.44 19.96 1.52
CA PRO A 127 -11.16 19.98 2.95
C PRO A 127 -11.91 18.85 3.62
N TYR A 128 -11.19 17.78 3.91
CA TYR A 128 -11.70 16.65 4.67
C TYR A 128 -11.87 17.13 6.10
N THR A 129 -13.09 17.58 6.41
CA THR A 129 -13.47 17.88 7.78
C THR A 129 -13.62 16.54 8.45
N SER A 130 -12.67 16.19 9.30
CA SER A 130 -12.75 15.02 10.15
C SER A 130 -14.10 15.04 10.88
N ASP A 131 -14.86 13.94 10.79
CA ASP A 131 -16.12 13.84 11.52
C ASP A 131 -15.81 13.94 13.03
N PRO A 132 -16.28 14.98 13.73
CA PRO A 132 -15.97 15.19 15.14
C PRO A 132 -16.43 14.02 16.02
N THR A 133 -17.49 13.31 15.59
CA THR A 133 -18.01 12.15 16.30
C THR A 133 -17.08 10.95 16.17
N MET A 134 -16.47 10.76 15.01
CA MET A 134 -15.49 9.68 14.78
C MET A 134 -14.17 9.93 15.50
N LEU A 135 -13.62 11.15 15.42
CA LEU A 135 -12.39 11.51 16.13
C LEU A 135 -12.53 11.38 17.64
N SER A 136 -13.70 11.68 18.20
CA SER A 136 -13.95 11.51 19.64
C SER A 136 -13.72 10.06 20.11
N ARG A 137 -13.99 9.09 19.23
CA ARG A 137 -13.92 7.65 19.50
C ARG A 137 -12.56 7.05 19.13
N THR A 138 -11.88 7.59 18.12
CA THR A 138 -10.68 6.97 17.53
C THR A 138 -9.39 7.69 17.86
N ARG A 139 -9.41 8.94 18.33
CA ARG A 139 -8.19 9.68 18.66
C ARG A 139 -7.35 8.96 19.72
N GLY A 140 -6.06 8.84 19.44
CA GLY A 140 -5.13 8.13 20.28
C GLY A 140 -5.23 6.61 20.23
N TYR A 141 -6.21 6.05 19.52
CA TYR A 141 -6.28 4.61 19.32
C TYR A 141 -5.37 4.18 18.17
N ILE A 142 -4.92 2.94 18.28
CA ILE A 142 -4.51 2.16 17.12
C ILE A 142 -5.76 1.47 16.58
N LEU A 143 -5.98 1.58 15.28
CA LEU A 143 -7.11 1.02 14.56
C LEU A 143 -6.65 -0.15 13.71
N LEU A 144 -7.46 -1.18 13.64
CA LEU A 144 -7.24 -2.33 12.78
C LEU A 144 -8.38 -2.42 11.77
N GLN A 145 -8.03 -2.37 10.49
CA GLN A 145 -9.01 -2.41 9.41
C GLN A 145 -9.52 -3.84 9.23
N VAL A 146 -10.80 -4.08 9.56
CA VAL A 146 -11.37 -5.44 9.60
C VAL A 146 -11.96 -5.91 8.26
N GLN A 147 -12.09 -5.02 7.29
CA GLN A 147 -12.69 -5.29 5.97
C GLN A 147 -11.65 -5.31 4.83
N SER A 148 -10.37 -5.39 5.18
CA SER A 148 -9.22 -5.44 4.25
C SER A 148 -8.21 -6.47 4.79
N HIS A 149 -6.92 -6.22 4.57
CA HIS A 149 -5.81 -7.10 4.94
C HIS A 149 -5.42 -7.01 6.43
N GLY A 150 -6.26 -6.43 7.29
CA GLY A 150 -5.91 -6.20 8.69
C GLY A 150 -4.83 -5.14 8.85
N GLU A 151 -4.89 -4.08 8.05
CA GLU A 151 -3.99 -2.94 8.07
C GLU A 151 -4.12 -2.18 9.41
N ALA A 152 -2.99 -1.85 10.03
CA ALA A 152 -2.94 -1.14 11.31
C ALA A 152 -2.68 0.35 11.09
N TRP A 153 -3.38 1.19 11.86
CA TRP A 153 -3.36 2.63 11.73
C TRP A 153 -3.25 3.27 13.11
N TYR A 154 -2.48 4.34 13.27
CA TYR A 154 -2.48 5.12 14.52
C TYR A 154 -3.15 6.46 14.29
N VAL A 155 -4.10 6.85 15.15
CA VAL A 155 -4.70 8.19 15.11
C VAL A 155 -4.01 9.07 16.15
N ASP A 156 -3.21 10.04 15.70
CA ASP A 156 -2.51 10.94 16.63
C ASP A 156 -3.52 11.88 17.32
N PRO A 157 -3.54 11.94 18.66
CA PRO A 157 -4.46 12.80 19.40
C PRO A 157 -4.15 14.31 19.25
N VAL A 158 -3.02 14.70 18.65
CA VAL A 158 -2.68 16.12 18.40
C VAL A 158 -3.12 16.57 17.01
N THR A 159 -2.66 15.88 15.98
CA THR A 159 -2.95 16.23 14.59
C THR A 159 -4.31 15.73 14.13
N GLU A 160 -4.90 14.78 14.86
CA GLU A 160 -6.17 14.12 14.54
C GLU A 160 -6.15 13.38 13.19
N LYS A 161 -4.94 13.05 12.73
CA LYS A 161 -4.70 12.30 11.50
C LYS A 161 -4.37 10.85 11.80
N ARG A 162 -4.73 9.97 10.87
CA ARG A 162 -4.32 8.57 10.88
C ARG A 162 -3.03 8.37 10.10
N TYR A 163 -2.19 7.47 10.60
CA TYR A 163 -0.90 7.11 10.05
C TYR A 163 -0.82 5.62 9.82
N TYR A 164 -0.49 5.21 8.60
CA TYR A 164 -0.41 3.80 8.26
C TYR A 164 0.82 3.14 8.88
N MET A 165 0.61 1.97 9.48
CA MET A 165 1.64 1.17 10.14
C MET A 165 1.73 -0.19 9.45
N LYS A 166 2.44 -0.23 8.33
CA LYS A 166 2.53 -1.41 7.46
C LYS A 166 3.27 -2.60 8.08
N ASP A 167 4.27 -2.35 8.92
CA ASP A 167 5.18 -3.36 9.45
C ASP A 167 5.87 -2.88 10.75
N GLY A 168 6.66 -3.77 11.37
CA GLY A 168 7.44 -3.47 12.56
C GLY A 168 8.42 -2.29 12.41
N PRO A 169 9.22 -2.21 11.33
CA PRO A 169 10.07 -1.05 11.08
C PRO A 169 9.29 0.29 11.01
N THR A 170 8.12 0.30 10.38
CA THR A 170 7.25 1.49 10.29
C THR A 170 6.67 1.83 11.66
N ALA A 171 6.27 0.83 12.45
CA ALA A 171 5.86 1.02 13.84
C ALA A 171 6.99 1.67 14.66
N TYR A 172 8.22 1.23 14.46
CA TYR A 172 9.40 1.81 15.11
C TYR A 172 9.63 3.28 14.72
N GLN A 173 9.55 3.61 13.42
CA GLN A 173 9.64 4.99 12.95
C GLN A 173 8.53 5.86 13.53
N MET A 174 7.30 5.33 13.60
CA MET A 174 6.16 6.01 14.20
C MET A 174 6.42 6.35 15.67
N MET A 175 6.92 5.40 16.45
CA MET A 175 7.27 5.63 17.85
C MET A 175 8.29 6.75 18.03
N ARG A 176 9.31 6.81 17.18
CA ARG A 176 10.32 7.88 17.23
C ARG A 176 9.75 9.25 16.82
N SER A 177 8.85 9.27 15.84
CA SER A 177 8.31 10.52 15.30
C SER A 177 7.30 11.18 16.23
N PHE A 178 6.36 10.39 16.75
CA PHE A 178 5.26 10.86 17.61
C PHE A 178 5.57 10.75 19.12
N GLY A 179 6.64 10.04 19.46
CA GLY A 179 7.05 9.82 20.83
C GLY A 179 7.29 11.12 21.58
N LEU A 180 6.52 11.35 22.64
CA LEU A 180 6.72 12.47 23.54
C LEU A 180 7.74 12.08 24.62
N GLY A 181 8.84 12.81 24.70
CA GLY A 181 9.80 12.62 25.77
C GLY A 181 9.18 12.89 27.15
N VAL A 182 9.33 11.93 28.06
CA VAL A 182 8.89 12.06 29.46
C VAL A 182 10.08 11.96 30.41
N SER A 183 10.04 12.72 31.50
CA SER A 183 11.04 12.65 32.57
C SER A 183 10.89 11.36 33.37
N GLU A 184 11.96 10.89 34.02
CA GLU A 184 11.87 9.71 34.91
C GLU A 184 10.87 9.91 36.05
N LYS A 185 10.75 11.14 36.54
CA LYS A 185 9.76 11.49 37.56
C LYS A 185 8.34 11.27 37.05
N ASP A 186 8.04 11.75 35.84
CA ASP A 186 6.71 11.59 35.25
C ASP A 186 6.42 10.13 34.90
N TYR A 187 7.41 9.41 34.39
CA TYR A 187 7.30 7.98 34.15
C TYR A 187 7.02 7.20 35.43
N ALA A 188 7.81 7.40 36.49
CA ALA A 188 7.62 6.74 37.77
C ALA A 188 6.25 7.06 38.38
N ALA A 189 5.78 8.30 38.24
CA ALA A 189 4.44 8.67 38.67
C ALA A 189 3.35 7.94 37.87
N MET A 190 3.48 7.79 36.55
CA MET A 190 2.55 7.01 35.74
C MET A 190 2.58 5.52 36.07
N ALA A 191 3.77 4.96 36.26
CA ALA A 191 3.96 3.56 36.67
C ALA A 191 3.35 3.30 38.06
N GLY A 192 3.44 4.28 38.97
CA GLY A 192 2.79 4.27 40.27
C GLY A 192 1.28 4.55 40.25
N GLY A 193 0.66 4.67 39.07
CA GLY A 193 -0.79 4.80 38.94
C GLY A 193 -1.33 6.24 38.99
N ASN A 194 -0.49 7.27 38.83
CA ASN A 194 -0.94 8.66 38.81
C ASN A 194 -1.89 8.92 37.63
N TRP A 195 -3.18 8.96 37.91
CA TRP A 195 -4.22 9.09 36.90
C TRP A 195 -4.14 10.41 36.12
N THR A 196 -3.75 11.51 36.76
CA THR A 196 -3.69 12.84 36.11
C THR A 196 -2.73 12.85 34.93
N ILE A 197 -1.53 12.29 35.13
CA ILE A 197 -0.51 12.25 34.06
C ILE A 197 -0.92 11.24 32.99
N LYS A 198 -1.40 10.05 33.38
CA LYS A 198 -1.85 9.02 32.45
C LYS A 198 -3.01 9.51 31.58
N ASN A 199 -3.98 10.22 32.17
CA ASN A 199 -5.11 10.78 31.44
C ASN A 199 -4.68 11.89 30.46
N ARG A 200 -3.69 12.72 30.83
CA ARG A 200 -3.11 13.73 29.94
C ARG A 200 -2.38 13.11 28.74
N LEU A 201 -1.74 11.96 28.95
CA LEU A 201 -0.94 11.25 27.95
C LEU A 201 -1.69 10.08 27.29
N ARG A 202 -2.99 9.93 27.54
CA ARG A 202 -3.80 8.86 26.97
C ARG A 202 -3.75 8.86 25.44
N GLY A 203 -3.56 7.68 24.86
CA GLY A 203 -3.43 7.48 23.42
C GLY A 203 -2.14 8.01 22.82
N ARG A 204 -1.19 8.49 23.62
CA ARG A 204 0.13 8.93 23.13
C ARG A 204 1.15 7.81 23.22
N ILE A 205 2.15 7.92 22.35
CA ILE A 205 3.40 7.21 22.49
C ILE A 205 4.33 8.09 23.32
N ILE A 206 4.89 7.56 24.40
CA ILE A 206 5.85 8.24 25.28
C ILE A 206 7.22 7.60 25.13
N LEU A 207 8.27 8.42 25.22
CA LEU A 207 9.67 7.98 25.17
C LEU A 207 10.32 8.34 26.49
N ARG A 208 10.93 7.35 27.15
CA ARG A 208 11.80 7.59 28.31
C ARG A 208 13.14 8.07 27.79
N VAL A 209 13.41 9.37 27.93
CA VAL A 209 14.60 10.01 27.34
C VAL A 209 15.86 9.83 28.19
N GLN A 210 15.72 9.34 29.42
CA GLN A 210 16.81 9.22 30.40
C GLN A 210 17.27 7.76 30.61
N GLU A 211 16.53 6.78 30.07
CA GLU A 211 16.84 5.35 30.13
C GLU A 211 16.65 4.72 28.75
N HIS A 212 17.77 4.36 28.09
CA HIS A 212 17.87 3.53 26.87
C HIS A 212 16.92 3.81 25.67
N GLY A 213 16.14 4.90 25.68
CA GLY A 213 15.21 5.26 24.60
C GLY A 213 13.94 4.38 24.57
N GLU A 214 13.49 3.90 25.73
CA GLU A 214 12.32 3.03 25.83
C GLU A 214 11.01 3.72 25.41
N ALA A 215 10.20 3.02 24.61
CA ALA A 215 8.93 3.52 24.13
C ALA A 215 7.74 2.80 24.77
N TYR A 216 6.69 3.55 25.11
CA TYR A 216 5.44 3.00 25.63
C TYR A 216 4.24 3.62 24.94
N TYR A 217 3.20 2.82 24.70
CA TYR A 217 1.88 3.29 24.30
C TYR A 217 0.98 3.37 25.52
N VAL A 218 0.37 4.53 25.76
CA VAL A 218 -0.62 4.70 26.82
C VAL A 218 -2.01 4.44 26.24
N HIS A 219 -2.66 3.35 26.62
CA HIS A 219 -3.95 2.99 26.04
C HIS A 219 -5.04 4.04 26.37
N PRO A 220 -5.83 4.53 25.40
CA PRO A 220 -6.79 5.62 25.60
C PRO A 220 -7.87 5.37 26.66
N HIS A 221 -8.34 4.12 26.78
CA HIS A 221 -9.41 3.74 27.70
C HIS A 221 -8.90 3.25 29.06
N THR A 222 -8.12 2.17 29.08
CA THR A 222 -7.58 1.56 30.31
C THR A 222 -6.47 2.39 30.96
N LEU A 223 -5.87 3.33 30.21
CA LEU A 223 -4.67 4.08 30.61
C LEU A 223 -3.46 3.18 30.88
N GLU A 224 -3.51 1.90 30.52
CA GLU A 224 -2.37 1.01 30.70
C GLU A 224 -1.20 1.43 29.80
N MET A 225 0.02 1.27 30.33
CA MET A 225 1.23 1.54 29.56
C MET A 225 1.72 0.22 28.99
N HIS A 226 1.79 0.13 27.68
CA HIS A 226 2.29 -1.05 26.99
C HIS A 226 3.67 -0.76 26.44
N TYR A 227 4.64 -1.58 26.84
CA TYR A 227 6.02 -1.43 26.42
C TYR A 227 6.21 -1.84 24.96
N LEU A 228 6.88 -0.99 24.20
CA LEU A 228 7.11 -1.13 22.77
C LEU A 228 8.61 -1.35 22.52
N LYS A 229 9.11 -2.48 23.01
CA LYS A 229 10.54 -2.80 23.08
C LYS A 229 11.31 -2.58 21.77
N ASN A 230 10.70 -2.94 20.64
CA ASN A 230 11.26 -2.81 19.30
C ASN A 230 10.11 -2.73 18.28
N GLY A 231 10.44 -2.64 16.99
CA GLY A 231 9.44 -2.56 15.92
C GLY A 231 8.45 -3.72 15.89
N ASP A 232 8.95 -4.95 16.06
CA ASP A 232 8.10 -6.15 16.00
C ASP A 232 7.16 -6.25 17.20
N GLU A 233 7.66 -5.97 18.40
CA GLU A 233 6.86 -5.95 19.63
C GLU A 233 5.88 -4.78 19.61
N ALA A 234 6.29 -3.62 19.08
CA ALA A 234 5.40 -2.50 18.85
C ALA A 234 4.25 -2.91 17.93
N TYR A 235 4.55 -3.49 16.76
CA TYR A 235 3.53 -3.98 15.85
C TYR A 235 2.59 -5.00 16.50
N ARG A 236 3.12 -5.92 17.33
CA ARG A 236 2.33 -6.92 18.07
C ARG A 236 1.40 -6.28 19.10
N VAL A 237 1.94 -5.45 19.98
CA VAL A 237 1.18 -4.70 21.01
C VAL A 237 0.10 -3.86 20.34
N MET A 238 0.47 -3.17 19.25
CA MET A 238 -0.41 -2.26 18.55
C MET A 238 -1.58 -2.99 17.89
N ARG A 239 -1.38 -4.20 17.33
CA ARG A 239 -2.48 -5.05 16.87
C ARG A 239 -3.32 -5.62 18.00
N LEU A 240 -2.71 -6.06 19.10
CA LEU A 240 -3.41 -6.69 20.22
C LEU A 240 -4.42 -5.73 20.89
N TYR A 241 -4.03 -4.47 21.05
CA TYR A 241 -4.86 -3.43 21.68
C TYR A 241 -5.54 -2.51 20.66
N SER A 242 -5.67 -2.97 19.42
CA SER A 242 -6.31 -2.21 18.36
C SER A 242 -7.83 -2.19 18.50
N LEU A 243 -8.44 -1.10 18.03
CA LEU A 243 -9.86 -1.01 17.82
C LEU A 243 -10.19 -1.40 16.37
N GLY A 244 -11.06 -2.38 16.16
CA GLY A 244 -11.55 -2.72 14.83
C GLY A 244 -12.29 -1.54 14.18
N ILE A 245 -12.01 -1.27 12.91
CA ILE A 245 -12.66 -0.19 12.15
C ILE A 245 -13.02 -0.63 10.73
N THR A 246 -14.15 -0.14 10.23
CA THR A 246 -14.62 -0.36 8.85
C THR A 246 -13.85 0.54 7.87
N ASN A 247 -13.88 0.20 6.58
CA ASN A 247 -13.20 1.00 5.55
C ASN A 247 -13.84 2.39 5.42
N ALA A 248 -15.18 2.48 5.55
CA ALA A 248 -15.91 3.74 5.49
C ALA A 248 -15.56 4.66 6.67
N ASP A 249 -15.56 4.10 7.89
CA ASP A 249 -15.24 4.84 9.11
C ASP A 249 -13.76 5.25 9.15
N LEU A 250 -12.85 4.38 8.72
CA LEU A 250 -11.45 4.72 8.59
C LEU A 250 -11.27 5.84 7.56
N GLY A 251 -11.99 5.76 6.44
CA GLY A 251 -12.08 6.79 5.40
C GLY A 251 -12.37 8.19 5.97
N SER A 252 -13.25 8.27 6.97
CA SER A 252 -13.68 9.52 7.63
C SER A 252 -12.59 10.25 8.43
N ILE A 253 -11.43 9.63 8.63
CA ILE A 253 -10.29 10.22 9.35
C ILE A 253 -9.25 10.67 8.31
N ALA A 254 -8.69 11.87 8.45
CA ALA A 254 -7.69 12.36 7.51
C ALA A 254 -6.40 11.52 7.60
N GLU A 255 -5.88 11.04 6.48
CA GLU A 255 -4.62 10.29 6.42
C GLU A 255 -3.42 11.24 6.29
N ALA A 256 -2.29 10.86 6.89
CA ALA A 256 -1.01 11.55 6.71
C ALA A 256 0.17 10.56 6.71
N THR A 257 1.29 11.04 6.17
CA THR A 257 2.56 10.32 6.19
C THR A 257 3.29 10.57 7.51
N ILE A 258 3.98 9.54 8.01
CA ILE A 258 4.77 9.63 9.24
C ILE A 258 5.89 10.68 9.01
N PRO A 259 5.99 11.72 9.85
CA PRO A 259 7.06 12.71 9.70
C PRO A 259 8.41 12.02 9.95
N LEU A 260 9.33 12.13 9.00
CA LEU A 260 10.70 11.66 9.18
C LEU A 260 11.46 12.71 10.00
N LYS A 261 12.02 12.29 11.14
CA LYS A 261 12.88 13.12 12.01
C LYS A 261 14.28 12.54 12.07
#